data_AF-A0A3A1PAJ0-F1
#
_entry.id   AF-A0A3A1PAJ0-F1
#
_cell.length_a   1.000
_cell.length_b   1.000
_cell.length_c   1.000
_cell.angle_alpha   90.00
_cell.angle_beta   90.00
_cell.angle_gamma   90.00
#
_symmetry.space_group_name_H-M   'P 1'
#
loop_
_entity.id
_entity.type
_entity.pdbx_description
1 polymer ?
#
loop_
_entity_poly.entity_id
_entity_poly.type
_entity_poly.pdbx_seq_one_letter_code
_entity_poly.pdbx_strand_id
1 'polypeptide(L)'
;MASATDIAGPGRFCGYSPIIDLQPGEEITTLDAGIHAGRFRWDGNFGSLEVDGIGWAGRPSGRIERPASAELPARFGERRTNGKYVVALWNGRQGAAYFRSSSRITDAQIEAIDRVRLFQEGEEPEGCDRRSISVWGVD
;
A
#
# COMPACT_ATOMS: atom_id res chain seq x y z
N MET A 1 20.59 10.14 3.91
CA MET A 1 19.97 9.63 2.67
C MET A 1 19.65 8.17 2.93
N ALA A 2 18.37 7.81 3.06
CA ALA A 2 17.99 6.42 3.23
C ALA A 2 18.13 5.72 1.87
N SER A 3 19.00 4.72 1.79
CA SER A 3 19.12 3.89 0.59
C SER A 3 17.79 3.18 0.33
N ALA A 4 17.28 3.27 -0.89
CA ALA A 4 16.16 2.45 -1.37
C ALA A 4 16.47 1.00 -0.98
N THR A 5 15.64 0.43 -0.12
CA THR A 5 15.82 -0.93 0.38
C THR A 5 14.82 -1.76 -0.39
N ASP A 6 15.33 -2.49 -1.36
CA ASP A 6 14.54 -3.46 -2.12
C ASP A 6 14.17 -4.63 -1.22
N ILE A 7 12.90 -5.05 -1.29
CA ILE A 7 12.34 -6.18 -0.54
C ILE A 7 11.73 -7.13 -1.55
N ALA A 8 12.45 -8.22 -1.84
CA ALA A 8 11.97 -9.28 -2.71
C ALA A 8 11.12 -10.29 -1.92
N GLY A 9 10.06 -10.80 -2.55
CA GLY A 9 9.27 -11.90 -2.05
C GLY A 9 9.96 -13.26 -2.22
N PRO A 10 9.54 -14.29 -1.47
CA PRO A 10 8.41 -14.28 -0.55
C PRO A 10 8.71 -13.58 0.78
N GLY A 11 7.74 -12.81 1.28
CA GLY A 11 7.84 -12.16 2.59
C GLY A 11 6.72 -11.15 2.86
N ARG A 12 6.53 -10.77 4.12
CA ARG A 12 5.52 -9.78 4.53
C ARG A 12 6.14 -8.39 4.68
N PHE A 13 5.71 -7.48 3.82
CA PHE A 13 5.96 -6.05 3.94
C PHE A 13 4.91 -5.39 4.82
N CYS A 14 5.35 -4.65 5.83
CA CYS A 14 4.49 -3.79 6.65
C CYS A 14 5.08 -2.38 6.67
N GLY A 15 4.49 -1.49 5.89
CA GLY A 15 5.08 -0.18 5.70
C GLY A 15 4.07 0.85 5.27
N TYR A 16 4.06 1.98 5.98
CA TYR A 16 3.24 3.14 5.65
C TYR A 16 1.73 2.87 5.60
N SER A 17 1.18 1.93 6.38
CA SER A 17 -0.21 1.42 6.35
C SER A 17 -0.42 0.13 5.52
N PRO A 18 0.05 -0.02 4.27
CA PRO A 18 0.02 -1.31 3.57
C PRO A 18 0.68 -2.47 4.33
N ILE A 19 -0.04 -3.59 4.38
CA ILE A 19 0.48 -4.92 4.67
C ILE A 19 0.34 -5.74 3.39
N ILE A 20 1.48 -6.19 2.86
CA ILE A 20 1.55 -6.93 1.60
C ILE A 20 2.34 -8.21 1.84
N ASP A 21 1.67 -9.36 1.65
CA ASP A 21 2.32 -10.66 1.58
C ASP A 21 2.84 -10.86 0.15
N LEU A 22 4.13 -10.53 -0.04
CA LEU A 22 4.83 -10.63 -1.32
C LEU A 22 4.94 -12.09 -1.73
N GLN A 23 4.53 -12.38 -2.97
CA GLN A 23 4.72 -13.68 -3.61
C GLN A 23 6.12 -13.79 -4.22
N PRO A 24 6.59 -15.00 -4.56
CA PRO A 24 7.82 -15.17 -5.32
C PRO A 24 7.78 -14.37 -6.63
N GLY A 25 8.84 -13.59 -6.89
CA GLY A 25 8.93 -12.71 -8.04
C GLY A 25 8.26 -11.34 -7.88
N GLU A 26 7.71 -11.04 -6.71
CA GLU A 26 7.27 -9.69 -6.35
C GLU A 26 8.37 -8.94 -5.60
N GLU A 27 8.42 -7.62 -5.76
CA GLU A 27 9.44 -6.79 -5.15
C GLU A 27 8.88 -5.41 -4.76
N ILE A 28 9.29 -4.91 -3.61
CA ILE A 28 9.01 -3.54 -3.18
C ILE A 28 10.32 -2.74 -3.16
N THR A 29 10.35 -1.64 -3.91
CA THR A 29 11.41 -0.64 -3.85
C THR A 29 10.89 0.60 -3.11
N THR A 30 11.42 0.89 -1.92
CA THR A 30 11.07 2.11 -1.20
C THR A 30 11.58 3.35 -1.93
N LEU A 31 10.71 4.34 -2.13
CA LEU A 31 11.03 5.57 -2.87
C LEU A 31 11.19 6.78 -1.94
N ASP A 32 10.24 6.97 -1.02
CA ASP A 32 10.25 8.09 -0.07
C ASP A 32 9.50 7.70 1.21
N ALA A 33 9.84 8.36 2.32
CA ALA A 33 9.29 8.08 3.64
C ALA A 33 9.09 9.38 4.42
N GLY A 34 7.90 9.55 4.98
CA GLY A 34 7.57 10.55 5.98
C GLY A 34 7.09 9.91 7.29
N ILE A 35 6.74 10.74 8.27
CA ILE A 35 6.37 10.29 9.61
C ILE A 35 5.08 9.44 9.59
N HIS A 36 4.07 9.87 8.83
CA HIS A 36 2.74 9.23 8.80
C HIS A 36 2.43 8.52 7.47
N ALA A 37 3.35 8.61 6.50
CA ALA A 37 3.11 8.20 5.13
C ALA A 37 4.42 7.81 4.45
N GLY A 38 4.34 7.12 3.33
CA GLY A 38 5.50 6.84 2.49
C GLY A 38 5.09 6.30 1.14
N ARG A 39 6.07 6.22 0.26
CA ARG A 39 5.88 5.82 -1.12
C ARG A 39 6.86 4.73 -1.50
N PHE A 40 6.37 3.75 -2.23
CA PHE A 40 7.17 2.66 -2.78
C PHE A 40 6.66 2.27 -4.16
N ARG A 41 7.52 1.60 -4.94
CA ARG A 41 7.11 0.87 -6.15
C ARG A 41 6.92 -0.59 -5.78
N TRP A 42 5.86 -1.20 -6.27
CA TRP A 42 5.58 -2.63 -6.13
C TRP A 42 5.53 -3.26 -7.51
N ASP A 43 6.46 -4.17 -7.75
CA ASP A 43 6.66 -4.88 -9.00
C ASP A 43 6.28 -6.36 -8.84
N GLY A 44 5.80 -6.97 -9.92
CA GLY A 44 5.50 -8.40 -9.99
C GLY A 44 5.02 -8.82 -11.38
N ASN A 45 4.49 -10.05 -11.49
CA ASN A 45 3.94 -10.55 -12.76
C ASN A 45 2.73 -9.74 -13.26
N PHE A 46 2.08 -8.97 -12.38
CA PHE A 46 1.01 -8.03 -12.73
C PHE A 46 1.52 -6.70 -13.33
N GLY A 47 2.84 -6.51 -13.43
CA GLY A 47 3.50 -5.26 -13.82
C GLY A 47 3.92 -4.44 -12.59
N SER A 48 3.90 -3.11 -12.73
CA SER A 48 4.37 -2.18 -11.69
C SER A 48 3.25 -1.27 -11.20
N LEU A 49 3.21 -1.02 -9.89
CA LEU A 49 2.35 -0.04 -9.24
C LEU A 49 3.20 0.89 -8.38
N GLU A 50 2.95 2.19 -8.46
CA GLU A 50 3.43 3.12 -7.44
C GLU A 50 2.39 3.22 -6.32
N VAL A 51 2.81 3.03 -5.09
CA VAL A 51 1.93 2.97 -3.93
C VAL A 51 2.29 4.08 -2.96
N ASP A 52 1.30 4.90 -2.60
CA ASP A 52 1.38 5.76 -1.42
C ASP A 52 0.60 5.11 -0.29
N GLY A 53 1.26 4.82 0.81
CA GLY A 53 0.62 4.41 2.05
C GLY A 53 0.53 5.58 3.04
N ILE A 54 -0.59 5.67 3.77
CA ILE A 54 -0.81 6.70 4.80
C ILE A 54 -1.49 6.06 6.02
N GLY A 55 -0.84 6.13 7.19
CA GLY A 55 -1.35 5.61 8.47
C GLY A 55 -2.36 6.52 9.17
N TRP A 56 -2.38 7.81 8.81
CA TRP A 56 -3.34 8.81 9.27
C TRP A 56 -3.96 9.57 8.09
N ALA A 57 -4.97 8.98 7.46
CA ALA A 57 -5.71 9.52 6.33
C ALA A 57 -7.20 9.72 6.65
N GLY A 58 -7.82 10.68 5.96
CA GLY A 58 -9.27 10.71 5.82
C GLY A 58 -9.74 9.68 4.78
N ARG A 59 -11.06 9.41 4.77
CA ARG A 59 -11.69 8.52 3.78
C ARG A 59 -11.39 9.00 2.34
N PRO A 60 -10.91 8.13 1.44
CA PRO A 60 -10.76 8.45 0.03
C PRO A 60 -12.07 8.89 -0.62
N SER A 61 -11.98 9.77 -1.62
CA SER A 61 -13.14 10.16 -2.44
C SER A 61 -13.42 9.13 -3.54
N GLY A 62 -14.65 9.11 -4.03
CA GLY A 62 -15.09 8.26 -5.14
C GLY A 62 -16.09 7.17 -4.75
N ARG A 63 -16.45 6.37 -5.75
CA ARG A 63 -17.36 5.22 -5.60
C ARG A 63 -16.62 4.08 -4.91
N ILE A 64 -17.30 3.46 -3.94
CA ILE A 64 -16.85 2.21 -3.34
C ILE A 64 -17.30 1.07 -4.26
N GLU A 65 -16.35 0.27 -4.73
CA GLU A 65 -16.63 -0.96 -5.51
C GLU A 65 -16.75 -2.17 -4.60
N ARG A 66 -15.94 -2.20 -3.53
CA ARG A 66 -16.04 -3.20 -2.46
C ARG A 66 -16.06 -2.49 -1.11
N PRO A 67 -17.10 -2.64 -0.28
CA PRO A 67 -17.11 -2.09 1.07
C PRO A 67 -16.06 -2.75 1.95
N ALA A 68 -15.61 -2.05 3.00
CA ALA A 68 -14.74 -2.64 4.00
C ALA A 68 -15.46 -3.77 4.75
N SER A 69 -14.70 -4.78 5.16
CA SER A 69 -15.12 -5.84 6.07
C SER A 69 -14.13 -5.96 7.23
N ALA A 70 -14.37 -6.88 8.15
CA ALA A 70 -13.44 -7.17 9.24
C ALA A 70 -12.04 -7.58 8.74
N GLU A 71 -11.97 -8.18 7.55
CA GLU A 71 -10.73 -8.71 6.99
C GLU A 71 -10.17 -7.86 5.85
N LEU A 72 -11.01 -7.08 5.15
CA LEU A 72 -10.62 -6.42 3.90
C LEU A 72 -10.88 -4.91 3.96
N PRO A 73 -9.93 -4.06 3.52
CA PRO A 73 -10.22 -2.65 3.35
C PRO A 73 -11.24 -2.42 2.23
N ALA A 74 -11.96 -1.29 2.33
CA ALA A 74 -12.82 -0.83 1.24
C ALA A 74 -11.97 -0.54 0.00
N ARG A 75 -12.38 -1.03 -1.17
CA ARG A 75 -11.77 -0.69 -2.46
C ARG A 75 -12.63 0.32 -3.20
N PHE A 76 -11.99 1.40 -3.63
CA PHE A 76 -12.60 2.43 -4.45
C PHE A 76 -12.37 2.14 -5.94
N GLY A 77 -13.31 2.60 -6.77
CA GLY A 77 -13.21 2.47 -8.22
C GLY A 77 -12.03 3.25 -8.78
N GLU A 78 -11.51 2.79 -9.91
CA GLU A 78 -10.46 3.51 -10.63
C GLU A 78 -10.90 4.94 -10.94
N ARG A 79 -9.99 5.89 -10.71
CA ARG A 79 -10.14 7.28 -11.13
C ARG A 79 -8.86 7.79 -11.77
N ARG A 80 -8.96 8.89 -12.52
CA ARG A 80 -7.79 9.60 -13.05
C ARG A 80 -7.42 10.77 -12.14
N THR A 81 -6.15 10.91 -11.80
CA THR A 81 -5.63 12.00 -10.96
C THR A 81 -4.19 12.32 -11.38
N ASN A 82 -3.92 13.61 -11.66
CA ASN A 82 -2.60 14.07 -12.10
C ASN A 82 -2.03 13.22 -13.26
N GLY A 83 -2.87 12.90 -14.24
CA GLY A 83 -2.51 12.08 -15.40
C GLY A 83 -2.44 10.57 -15.17
N LYS A 84 -2.42 10.09 -13.92
CA LYS A 84 -2.32 8.67 -13.55
C LYS A 84 -3.68 8.05 -13.26
N TYR A 85 -3.78 6.73 -13.46
CA TYR A 85 -4.90 5.92 -13.01
C TYR A 85 -4.67 5.50 -11.57
N VAL A 86 -5.67 5.64 -10.71
CA VAL A 86 -5.55 5.46 -9.26
C VAL A 86 -6.70 4.62 -8.73
N VAL A 87 -6.35 3.58 -7.98
CA VAL A 87 -7.26 2.83 -7.11
C VAL A 87 -6.87 3.10 -5.66
N ALA A 88 -7.85 3.23 -4.77
CA ALA A 88 -7.60 3.48 -3.36
C ALA A 88 -8.17 2.35 -2.48
N LEU A 89 -7.47 2.08 -1.39
CA LEU A 89 -7.94 1.26 -0.28
C LEU A 89 -8.11 2.12 0.97
N TRP A 90 -9.08 1.76 1.81
CA TRP A 90 -9.32 2.40 3.11
C TRP A 90 -9.78 1.40 4.14
N ASN A 91 -9.18 1.38 5.33
CA ASN A 91 -9.51 0.42 6.38
C ASN A 91 -10.81 0.73 7.15
N GLY A 92 -11.58 1.73 6.72
CA GLY A 92 -12.78 2.19 7.43
C GLY A 92 -12.49 3.18 8.57
N ARG A 93 -11.22 3.50 8.83
CA ARG A 93 -10.74 4.38 9.89
C ARG A 93 -9.69 5.36 9.37
N GLN A 94 -8.42 5.19 9.72
CA GLN A 94 -7.34 6.12 9.39
C GLN A 94 -6.29 5.56 8.42
N GLY A 95 -6.28 4.25 8.14
CA GLY A 95 -5.35 3.65 7.19
C GLY A 95 -5.84 3.78 5.75
N ALA A 96 -5.02 4.29 4.85
CA ALA A 96 -5.32 4.35 3.42
C ALA A 96 -4.09 4.03 2.55
N ALA A 97 -4.34 3.52 1.35
CA ALA A 97 -3.32 3.31 0.34
C ALA A 97 -3.83 3.70 -1.05
N TYR A 98 -2.95 4.27 -1.88
CA TYR A 98 -3.26 4.69 -3.24
C TYR A 98 -2.31 4.03 -4.23
N PHE A 99 -2.85 3.22 -5.13
CA PHE A 99 -2.12 2.46 -6.14
C PHE A 99 -2.24 3.17 -7.47
N ARG A 100 -1.10 3.48 -8.11
CA ARG A 100 -1.05 4.28 -9.32
C ARG A 100 -0.35 3.58 -10.47
N SER A 101 -0.88 3.80 -11.67
CA SER A 101 -0.28 3.40 -12.94
C SER A 101 -0.38 4.52 -13.98
N SER A 102 0.55 4.54 -14.94
CA SER A 102 0.50 5.43 -16.10
C SER A 102 -0.54 4.99 -17.14
N SER A 103 -0.92 3.71 -17.13
CA SER A 103 -1.99 3.12 -17.94
C SER A 103 -3.17 2.72 -17.04
N ARG A 104 -4.30 2.32 -17.65
CA ARG A 104 -5.43 1.76 -16.90
C ARG A 104 -4.96 0.61 -16.01
N ILE A 105 -5.51 0.55 -14.82
CA ILE A 105 -5.27 -0.52 -13.86
C ILE A 105 -5.88 -1.79 -14.42
N THR A 106 -5.05 -2.82 -14.59
CA THR A 106 -5.46 -4.10 -15.18
C THR A 106 -6.13 -4.99 -14.13
N ASP A 107 -6.84 -6.02 -14.57
CA ASP A 107 -7.45 -7.00 -13.65
C ASP A 107 -6.39 -7.69 -12.78
N ALA A 108 -5.22 -8.03 -13.34
CA ALA A 108 -4.11 -8.59 -12.57
C ALA A 108 -3.58 -7.62 -11.49
N GLN A 109 -3.57 -6.32 -11.77
CA GLN A 109 -3.23 -5.30 -10.77
C GLN A 109 -4.33 -5.17 -9.71
N ILE A 110 -5.61 -5.28 -10.08
CA ILE A 110 -6.72 -5.32 -9.11
C ILE A 110 -6.60 -6.54 -8.21
N GLU A 111 -6.30 -7.72 -8.75
CA GLU A 111 -6.08 -8.95 -7.98
C GLU A 111 -4.91 -8.80 -6.99
N ALA A 112 -3.82 -8.14 -7.42
CA ALA A 112 -2.72 -7.81 -6.53
C ALA A 112 -3.16 -6.85 -5.41
N ILE A 113 -3.84 -5.75 -5.75
CA ILE A 113 -4.38 -4.77 -4.79
C ILE A 113 -5.33 -5.44 -3.79
N ASP A 114 -6.12 -6.41 -4.23
CA ASP A 114 -7.12 -7.08 -3.39
C ASP A 114 -6.52 -7.99 -2.30
N ARG A 115 -5.23 -8.33 -2.40
CA ARG A 115 -4.49 -8.99 -1.31
C ARG A 115 -4.11 -8.03 -0.18
N VAL A 116 -4.01 -6.74 -0.47
CA VAL A 116 -3.45 -5.77 0.48
C VAL A 116 -4.37 -5.56 1.69
N ARG A 117 -3.78 -5.63 2.88
CA ARG A 117 -4.41 -5.21 4.14
C ARG A 117 -3.86 -3.86 4.55
N LEU A 118 -4.55 -3.20 5.47
CA LEU A 118 -4.16 -1.89 5.97
C LEU A 118 -4.19 -1.90 7.49
N PHE A 119 -3.10 -1.43 8.10
CA PHE A 119 -3.08 -0.99 9.50
C PHE A 119 -3.14 0.54 9.56
N GLN A 120 -3.44 1.10 10.71
CA GLN A 120 -3.38 2.54 10.97
C GLN A 120 -2.32 2.87 12.02
N GLU A 121 -2.00 4.16 12.14
CA GLU A 121 -1.08 4.62 13.17
C GLU A 121 -1.54 4.20 14.59
N GLY A 122 -0.60 3.72 15.39
CA GLY A 122 -0.84 3.13 16.71
C GLY A 122 -1.12 1.62 16.71
N GLU A 123 -1.29 1.00 15.54
CA GLU A 123 -1.36 -0.47 15.42
C GLU A 123 0.02 -1.06 15.11
N GLU A 124 0.28 -2.24 15.66
CA GLU A 124 1.49 -3.01 15.39
C GLU A 124 1.14 -4.29 14.61
N PRO A 125 1.34 -4.30 13.27
CA PRO A 125 1.10 -5.51 12.49
C PRO A 125 2.13 -6.60 12.84
N GLU A 126 1.66 -7.84 12.91
CA GLU A 126 2.47 -9.01 13.25
C GLU A 126 3.06 -9.70 12.00
N GLY A 127 4.18 -10.40 12.23
CA GLY A 127 4.81 -11.26 11.21
C GLY A 127 5.51 -10.50 10.08
N CYS A 128 5.89 -9.24 10.29
CA CYS A 128 6.53 -8.41 9.27
C CYS A 128 8.02 -8.75 9.11
N ASP A 129 8.43 -9.18 7.92
CA ASP A 129 9.83 -9.46 7.59
C ASP A 129 10.67 -8.17 7.47
N ARG A 130 9.99 -7.06 7.14
CA ARG A 130 10.54 -5.70 7.15
C ARG A 130 9.49 -4.70 7.64
N ARG A 131 9.89 -3.89 8.62
CA ARG A 131 9.17 -2.69 9.08
C ARG A 131 9.83 -1.48 8.46
N SER A 132 9.14 -0.75 7.57
CA SER A 132 9.71 0.45 6.94
C SER A 132 9.42 1.74 7.71
N ILE A 133 8.87 1.63 8.92
CA ILE A 133 8.64 2.77 9.81
C ILE A 133 9.60 2.67 10.97
N SER A 134 10.36 3.75 11.19
CA SER A 134 10.93 4.06 12.50
C SER A 134 9.77 4.08 13.50
N VAL A 135 9.57 2.98 14.22
CA VAL A 135 8.88 3.04 15.51
C VAL A 135 9.66 4.06 16.33
N TRP A 136 8.99 5.00 16.99
CA TRP A 136 9.63 5.96 17.89
C TRP A 136 10.54 5.22 18.89
N GLY A 137 11.81 5.08 18.54
CA GLY A 137 12.92 4.89 19.44
C GLY A 137 13.56 6.26 19.53
N VAL A 138 13.16 7.00 20.55
CA VAL A 138 14.09 7.93 21.19
C VAL A 138 15.40 7.16 21.44
N ASP A 139 16.52 7.73 20.99
CA ASP A 139 17.80 7.48 21.66
C ASP A 139 17.67 7.81 23.16
#